data_AF-A0A4Q3L9W4-F1
#
_entry.id   AF-A0A4Q3L9W4-F1
#
_cell.length_a   1.000
_cell.length_b   1.000
_cell.length_c   1.000
_cell.angle_alpha   90.00
_cell.angle_beta   90.00
_cell.angle_gamma   90.00
#
_symmetry.space_group_name_H-M   'P 1'
#
loop_
_entity.id
_entity.type
_entity.pdbx_description
1 polymer ?
#
loop_
_entity_poly.entity_id
_entity_poly.type
_entity_poly.pdbx_seq_one_letter_code
_entity_poly.pdbx_strand_id
1 'polypeptide(L)'
;GDLGVSLMSGEEARTPVRDLKAHIPRMEGFHRRYMVSNKVLRLWARMARQLDVKMIVPQHGAPIMGSQAIRDFFDWAEVLQCGVDLFDDRNYQLPSARIDTQTGRANPLLRVA
;
A
#
# COMPACT_ATOMS: atom_id res chain seq x y z
N GLY A 1 -2.40 -0.65 10.67
CA GLY A 1 -2.50 -1.88 9.86
C GLY A 1 -1.21 -2.65 9.99
N ASP A 2 -1.17 -3.87 9.46
CA ASP A 2 0.06 -4.67 9.35
C ASP A 2 1.04 -4.00 8.37
N LEU A 3 2.31 -3.83 8.75
CA LEU A 3 3.31 -3.06 8.01
C LEU A 3 4.52 -3.95 7.72
N GLY A 4 4.94 -4.00 6.45
CA GLY A 4 5.87 -5.02 5.94
C GLY A 4 5.18 -6.19 5.25
N VAL A 5 3.84 -6.14 5.08
CA VAL A 5 3.06 -7.21 4.45
C VAL A 5 3.56 -7.59 3.08
N SER A 6 3.68 -8.89 2.85
CA SER A 6 3.92 -9.44 1.51
C SER A 6 2.83 -10.44 1.15
N LEU A 7 2.22 -10.27 -0.02
CA LEU A 7 1.21 -11.18 -0.55
C LEU A 7 1.90 -12.42 -1.13
N MET A 8 1.93 -13.50 -0.33
CA MET A 8 2.56 -14.77 -0.68
C MET A 8 1.99 -15.92 0.15
N SER A 9 2.36 -17.16 -0.20
CA SER A 9 2.03 -18.33 0.60
C SER A 9 2.82 -18.35 1.93
N GLY A 10 2.29 -19.07 2.92
CA GLY A 10 2.99 -19.32 4.17
C GLY A 10 4.27 -20.13 4.00
N GLU A 11 4.39 -20.91 2.92
CA GLU A 11 5.61 -21.65 2.58
C GLU A 11 6.72 -20.70 2.09
N GLU A 12 6.41 -19.82 1.13
CA GLU A 12 7.34 -18.78 0.67
C GLU A 12 7.79 -17.87 1.83
N ALA A 13 6.87 -17.55 2.74
CA ALA A 13 7.12 -16.69 3.90
C ALA A 13 8.18 -17.23 4.89
N ARG A 14 8.55 -18.52 4.80
CA ARG A 14 9.61 -19.12 5.62
C ARG A 14 11.00 -18.60 5.26
N THR A 15 11.16 -18.03 4.07
CA THR A 15 12.45 -17.49 3.61
C THR A 15 12.50 -15.98 3.87
N PRO A 16 13.41 -15.49 4.74
CA PRO A 16 13.51 -14.06 5.01
C PRO A 16 13.91 -13.24 3.78
N VAL A 17 13.33 -12.05 3.67
CA VAL A 17 13.66 -11.06 2.63
C VAL A 17 14.99 -10.40 2.97
N ARG A 18 15.95 -10.49 2.05
CA ARG A 18 17.27 -9.84 2.15
C ARG A 18 17.57 -8.85 1.03
N ASP A 19 16.85 -8.96 -0.09
CA ASP A 19 16.81 -7.97 -1.16
C ASP A 19 15.38 -7.42 -1.21
N LEU A 20 15.22 -6.18 -0.75
CA LEU A 20 13.89 -5.58 -0.73
C LEU A 20 13.42 -5.19 -2.14
N LYS A 21 14.32 -4.76 -3.02
CA LYS A 21 13.93 -4.21 -4.33
C LYS A 21 13.19 -5.23 -5.17
N ALA A 22 13.70 -6.46 -5.21
CA ALA A 22 13.02 -7.58 -5.89
C ALA A 22 11.69 -7.99 -5.21
N HIS A 23 11.50 -7.62 -3.94
CA HIS A 23 10.38 -8.02 -3.12
C HIS A 23 9.20 -7.03 -3.11
N ILE A 24 9.47 -5.75 -3.37
CA ILE A 24 8.46 -4.66 -3.40
C ILE A 24 7.19 -5.01 -4.19
N PRO A 25 7.24 -5.67 -5.38
CA PRO A 25 6.02 -6.01 -6.13
C PRO A 25 5.02 -6.86 -5.34
N ARG A 26 5.48 -7.65 -4.36
CA ARG A 26 4.62 -8.45 -3.48
C ARG A 26 4.02 -7.65 -2.32
N MET A 27 4.57 -6.48 -2.02
CA MET A 27 4.18 -5.63 -0.88
C MET A 27 3.34 -4.42 -1.31
N GLU A 28 3.65 -3.83 -2.45
CA GLU A 28 3.21 -2.48 -2.81
C GLU A 28 1.69 -2.35 -2.89
N GLY A 29 1.00 -3.30 -3.55
CA GLY A 29 -0.45 -3.24 -3.69
C GLY A 29 -1.19 -3.18 -2.35
N PHE A 30 -0.74 -3.98 -1.37
CA PHE A 30 -1.31 -3.96 -0.03
C PHE A 30 -1.05 -2.61 0.64
N HIS A 31 0.20 -2.13 0.65
CA HIS A 31 0.55 -0.91 1.37
C HIS A 31 -0.08 0.34 0.74
N ARG A 32 -0.13 0.44 -0.59
CA ARG A 32 -0.83 1.54 -1.29
C ARG A 32 -2.30 1.60 -0.93
N ARG A 33 -2.95 0.46 -0.68
CA ARG A 33 -4.39 0.38 -0.40
C ARG A 33 -4.75 0.48 1.09
N TYR A 34 -3.94 -0.09 1.98
CA TYR A 34 -4.27 -0.26 3.40
C TYR A 34 -3.54 0.70 4.33
N MET A 35 -2.40 1.27 3.91
CA MET A 35 -1.79 2.35 4.68
C MET A 35 -2.60 3.62 4.46
N VAL A 36 -2.77 4.40 5.52
CA VAL A 36 -3.70 5.55 5.51
C VAL A 36 -3.14 6.73 4.71
N SER A 37 -1.87 7.07 4.89
CA SER A 37 -1.18 8.16 4.21
C SER A 37 0.34 8.08 4.40
N ASN A 38 1.06 8.70 3.48
CA ASN A 38 2.51 8.85 3.48
C ASN A 38 2.97 9.65 4.70
N LYS A 39 2.18 10.64 5.15
CA LYS A 39 2.44 11.37 6.39
C LYS A 39 2.62 10.41 7.57
N VAL A 40 1.72 9.44 7.73
CA VAL A 40 1.78 8.47 8.83
C VAL A 40 2.97 7.53 8.66
N LEU A 41 3.22 7.04 7.44
CA LEU A 41 4.39 6.18 7.17
C LEU A 41 5.71 6.89 7.47
N ARG A 42 5.87 8.17 7.10
CA ARG A 42 7.06 8.97 7.39
C ARG A 42 7.27 9.18 8.89
N LEU A 43 6.22 9.47 9.63
CA LEU A 43 6.31 9.62 11.09
C LEU A 43 6.71 8.31 11.76
N TRP A 44 6.11 7.19 11.33
CA TRP A 44 6.44 5.87 11.84
C TRP A 44 7.88 5.48 11.52
N ALA A 45 8.32 5.64 10.26
CA ALA A 45 9.67 5.27 9.83
C ALA A 45 10.74 6.07 10.59
N ARG A 46 10.55 7.38 10.78
CA ARG A 46 11.46 8.22 11.57
C ARG A 46 11.58 7.80 13.04
N MET A 47 10.48 7.36 13.65
CA MET A 47 10.49 6.83 15.01
C MET A 47 11.19 5.46 15.04
N ALA A 48 10.79 4.54 14.16
CA ALA A 48 11.30 3.18 14.12
C ALA A 48 12.80 3.10 13.80
N ARG A 49 13.35 4.02 12.99
CA ARG A 49 14.79 4.11 12.68
C ARG A 49 15.69 4.36 13.90
N GLN A 50 15.14 4.85 15.01
CA GLN A 50 15.90 5.10 16.23
C GLN A 50 16.14 3.81 17.04
N LEU A 51 15.43 2.73 16.70
CA LEU A 51 15.58 1.43 17.33
C LEU A 51 16.72 0.65 16.64
N ASP A 52 17.43 -0.17 17.42
CA ASP A 52 18.37 -1.15 16.85
C ASP A 52 17.61 -2.36 16.29
N VAL A 53 16.99 -2.18 15.12
CA VAL A 53 16.15 -3.20 14.46
C VAL A 53 17.02 -4.25 13.76
N LYS A 54 16.95 -5.50 14.23
CA LYS A 54 17.63 -6.65 13.59
C LYS A 54 16.75 -7.37 12.56
N MET A 55 15.43 -7.26 12.69
CA MET A 55 14.44 -7.88 11.81
C MET A 55 13.11 -7.14 11.93
N ILE A 56 12.37 -7.03 10.82
CA ILE A 56 10.96 -6.58 10.79
C ILE A 56 10.12 -7.82 10.49
N VAL A 57 9.21 -8.17 11.39
CA VAL A 57 8.37 -9.38 11.28
C VAL A 57 6.91 -8.95 11.11
N PRO A 58 6.38 -8.94 9.87
CA PRO A 58 4.98 -8.61 9.63
C PRO A 58 4.06 -9.75 10.11
N GLN A 59 2.77 -9.46 10.33
CA GLN A 59 1.79 -10.52 10.62
C GLN A 59 1.55 -11.40 9.39
N HIS A 60 1.64 -10.83 8.18
CA HIS A 60 1.51 -11.55 6.91
C HIS A 60 2.77 -11.40 6.03
N GLY A 61 3.28 -12.52 5.52
CA GLY A 61 4.43 -12.55 4.63
C GLY A 61 5.75 -12.85 5.33
N ALA A 62 6.85 -12.73 4.59
CA ALA A 62 8.19 -13.07 5.06
C ALA A 62 8.76 -11.99 6.00
N PRO A 63 9.56 -12.37 7.02
CA PRO A 63 10.36 -11.43 7.77
C PRO A 63 11.37 -10.69 6.88
N ILE A 64 11.57 -9.40 7.11
CA ILE A 64 12.62 -8.60 6.45
C ILE A 64 13.85 -8.59 7.36
N MET A 65 14.98 -9.10 6.86
CA MET A 65 16.18 -9.35 7.64
C MET A 65 17.42 -8.80 6.94
N GLY A 66 18.34 -8.26 7.73
CA GLY A 66 19.61 -7.71 7.25
C GLY A 66 19.56 -6.19 7.18
N SER A 67 20.67 -5.56 7.54
CA SER A 67 20.71 -4.11 7.74
C SER A 67 20.39 -3.33 6.46
N GLN A 68 20.75 -3.86 5.28
CA GLN A 68 20.42 -3.25 4.01
C GLN A 68 18.92 -3.30 3.71
N ALA A 69 18.30 -4.49 3.75
CA ALA A 69 16.87 -4.64 3.47
C ALA A 69 15.98 -3.84 4.44
N ILE A 70 16.39 -3.76 5.72
CA ILE A 70 15.69 -2.96 6.74
C ILE A 70 15.79 -1.46 6.43
N ARG A 71 16.98 -0.97 6.05
CA ARG A 71 17.15 0.44 5.61
C ARG A 71 16.31 0.73 4.37
N ASP A 72 16.40 -0.13 3.36
CA ASP A 72 15.63 0.00 2.12
C ASP A 72 14.13 0.02 2.40
N PHE A 73 13.66 -0.72 3.41
CA PHE A 73 12.25 -0.78 3.78
C PHE A 73 11.77 0.54 4.35
N PHE A 74 12.54 1.12 5.26
CA PHE A 74 12.23 2.45 5.77
C PHE A 74 12.30 3.51 4.67
N ASP A 75 13.29 3.45 3.78
CA ASP A 75 13.44 4.40 2.68
C ASP A 75 12.24 4.32 1.72
N TRP A 76 11.81 3.12 1.37
CA TRP A 76 10.62 2.87 0.57
C TRP A 76 9.33 3.35 1.26
N ALA A 77 9.15 3.02 2.54
CA ALA A 77 7.96 3.41 3.30
C ALA A 77 7.82 4.95 3.41
N GLU A 78 8.92 5.69 3.51
CA GLU A 78 8.92 7.14 3.60
C GLU A 78 8.46 7.85 2.32
N VAL A 79 8.62 7.23 1.16
CA VAL A 79 8.27 7.84 -0.14
C VAL A 79 6.99 7.27 -0.75
N LEU A 80 6.48 6.16 -0.22
CA LEU A 80 5.27 5.52 -0.71
C LEU A 80 4.04 6.43 -0.56
N GLN A 81 3.44 6.83 -1.68
CA GLN A 81 2.09 7.42 -1.70
C GLN A 81 1.07 6.31 -1.49
N CYS A 82 0.18 6.48 -0.50
CA CYS A 82 -0.76 5.43 -0.11
C CYS A 82 -2.06 6.00 0.47
N GLY A 83 -3.10 5.17 0.48
CA GLY A 83 -4.38 5.50 1.09
C GLY A 83 -4.93 6.79 0.52
N VAL A 84 -5.19 7.77 1.40
CA VAL A 84 -5.83 9.03 1.00
C VAL A 84 -4.95 9.90 0.10
N ASP A 85 -3.63 9.68 0.06
CA ASP A 85 -2.75 10.46 -0.84
C ASP A 85 -3.02 10.15 -2.32
N LEU A 86 -3.62 8.99 -2.61
CA LEU A 86 -3.91 8.54 -3.97
C LEU A 86 -5.24 9.07 -4.51
N PHE A 87 -5.98 9.83 -3.71
CA PHE A 87 -7.28 10.36 -4.06
C PHE A 87 -7.19 11.87 -4.30
N ASP A 88 -7.88 12.31 -5.34
CA ASP A 88 -8.10 13.71 -5.64
C ASP A 88 -9.55 13.94 -6.14
N ASP A 89 -9.82 15.12 -6.65
CA ASP A 89 -11.11 15.52 -7.17
C ASP A 89 -11.64 14.56 -8.25
N ARG A 90 -10.77 13.91 -9.03
CA ARG A 90 -11.18 12.94 -10.07
C ARG A 90 -11.85 11.70 -9.50
N ASN A 91 -11.60 11.38 -8.23
CA ASN A 91 -12.27 10.28 -7.53
C ASN A 91 -13.66 10.66 -7.00
N TYR A 92 -13.96 11.95 -6.87
CA TYR A 92 -15.20 12.47 -6.28
C TYR A 92 -15.97 13.30 -7.30
N GLN A 93 -16.38 12.63 -8.38
CA GLN A 93 -17.13 13.23 -9.48
C GLN A 93 -18.62 12.87 -9.41
N LEU A 94 -19.47 13.75 -9.91
CA LEU A 94 -20.87 13.39 -10.15
C LEU A 94 -20.94 12.31 -11.25
N PRO A 95 -21.87 11.34 -11.18
CA PRO A 95 -22.09 10.39 -12.26
C PRO A 95 -22.33 11.12 -13.58
N SER A 96 -21.77 10.61 -14.68
CA SER A 96 -22.02 11.15 -16.04
C SER A 96 -23.19 10.47 -16.75
N ALA A 97 -23.69 9.37 -16.19
CA ALA A 97 -24.78 8.57 -16.72
C ALA A 97 -25.73 8.10 -15.61
N ARG A 98 -27.00 7.89 -15.96
CA ARG A 98 -27.98 7.17 -15.15
C ARG A 98 -27.96 5.70 -15.52
N ILE A 99 -27.97 4.83 -14.52
CA ILE A 99 -28.16 3.40 -14.73
C ILE A 99 -29.66 3.11 -14.72
N ASP A 100 -30.17 2.54 -15.82
CA ASP A 100 -31.50 1.94 -15.85
C ASP A 100 -31.52 0.70 -14.95
N THR A 101 -32.36 0.71 -13.92
CA THR A 101 -32.42 -0.35 -12.91
C THR A 101 -33.08 -1.64 -13.42
N GLN A 102 -33.81 -1.60 -14.53
CA GLN A 102 -34.40 -2.79 -15.14
C GLN A 102 -33.46 -3.47 -16.14
N THR A 103 -32.72 -2.68 -16.92
CA THR A 103 -31.86 -3.21 -17.99
C THR A 103 -30.37 -3.21 -17.64
N GLY A 104 -29.96 -2.53 -16.57
CA GLY A 104 -28.57 -2.33 -16.18
C GLY A 104 -27.78 -1.40 -17.12
N ARG A 105 -28.44 -0.80 -18.12
CA ARG A 105 -27.77 0.04 -19.13
C ARG A 105 -27.51 1.44 -18.60
N ALA A 106 -26.33 1.98 -18.90
CA ALA A 106 -25.98 3.38 -18.62
C ALA A 106 -26.50 4.30 -19.74
N ASN A 107 -27.36 5.24 -19.40
CA ASN A 107 -27.88 6.28 -20.28
C ASN A 107 -27.25 7.63 -19.90
N PRO A 108 -26.85 8.48 -20.86
CA PRO A 108 -26.31 9.80 -20.56
C PRO A 108 -27.28 10.62 -19.70
N LEU A 109 -26.75 11.42 -18.77
CA LEU A 109 -27.59 12.43 -18.11
C LEU A 109 -28.07 13.43 -19.15
N LEU A 110 -29.40 13.55 -19.32
CA LEU A 110 -30.02 14.60 -20.14
C LEU A 110 -29.57 15.96 -19.61
N ARG A 111 -28.73 16.67 -20.36
CA ARG A 111 -28.38 18.06 -20.07
C ARG A 111 -29.58 18.92 -20.47
N VAL A 112 -30.15 19.64 -19.51
CA VAL A 112 -31.08 20.73 -19.83
C VAL A 112 -30.23 21.86 -20.41
N ALA A 113 -30.53 22.27 -21.64
CA ALA A 113 -29.90 23.39 -22.33
C ALA A 113 -30.32 24.73 -21.70
#